data_AF-A0A955DQ26-F1
#
_entry.id   AF-A0A955DQ26-F1
#
_cell.length_a   1.000
_cell.length_b   1.000
_cell.length_c   1.000
_cell.angle_alpha   90.00
_cell.angle_beta   90.00
_cell.angle_gamma   90.00
#
_symmetry.space_group_name_H-M   'P 1'
#
loop_
_entity.id
_entity.type
_entity.pdbx_description
1 polymer ?
#
loop_
_entity_poly.entity_id
_entity_poly.type
_entity_poly.pdbx_seq_one_letter_code
_entity_poly.pdbx_strand_id
1 'polypeptide(L)'
;MKHPARLAFIVLLCFTTVRPTPARAQQAEENGALAADAVIAADQLTDAHIAIVMRALIDDLYRRQMPDHSWEPAEWSDADGPASQRGGYTALAALALLQAGESYQQPKLRAAIEALREFELTGTYAVALRTHVW
;
A
#
# COMPACT_ATOMS: atom_id res chain seq x y z
N MET A 1 45.15 -45.04 2.18
CA MET A 1 43.86 -45.47 2.78
C MET A 1 42.77 -44.63 2.14
N LYS A 2 42.07 -45.10 1.09
CA LYS A 2 40.76 -45.80 1.12
C LYS A 2 39.64 -44.98 1.83
N HIS A 3 38.91 -44.18 1.03
CA HIS A 3 37.45 -43.87 0.95
C HIS A 3 36.46 -44.38 2.03
N PRO A 4 35.17 -43.96 2.06
CA PRO A 4 34.47 -42.76 1.51
C PRO A 4 33.27 -42.23 2.38
N ALA A 5 32.55 -41.23 1.83
CA ALA A 5 31.07 -41.17 1.69
C ALA A 5 30.21 -40.27 2.60
N ARG A 6 29.50 -39.36 1.89
CA ARG A 6 28.06 -39.05 2.00
C ARG A 6 27.54 -38.36 3.26
N LEU A 7 27.21 -37.07 3.13
CA LEU A 7 25.92 -36.55 3.58
C LEU A 7 25.38 -35.59 2.52
N ALA A 8 24.53 -36.13 1.64
CA ALA A 8 23.48 -35.37 0.99
C ALA A 8 22.27 -35.37 1.93
N PHE A 9 21.32 -34.48 1.67
CA PHE A 9 19.96 -34.37 2.20
C PHE A 9 19.70 -33.39 3.38
N ILE A 10 18.68 -32.55 3.14
CA ILE A 10 17.88 -31.74 4.08
C ILE A 10 18.39 -30.31 4.34
N VAL A 11 18.13 -29.40 3.39
CA VAL A 11 17.49 -28.09 3.67
C VAL A 11 16.60 -27.74 2.46
N LEU A 12 15.54 -28.53 2.27
CA LEU A 12 14.38 -28.15 1.48
C LEU A 12 13.18 -28.34 2.43
N LEU A 13 12.33 -27.30 2.56
CA LEU A 13 11.12 -27.21 3.40
C LEU A 13 11.29 -26.51 4.77
N CYS A 14 11.46 -25.18 4.76
CA CYS A 14 10.97 -24.33 5.87
C CYS A 14 10.08 -23.16 5.41
N PHE A 15 9.58 -23.16 4.17
CA PHE A 15 8.81 -22.02 3.63
C PHE A 15 7.39 -22.35 3.13
N THR A 16 6.74 -23.42 3.61
CA THR A 16 5.39 -23.78 3.12
C THR A 16 4.28 -23.89 4.15
N THR A 17 4.44 -23.46 5.41
CA THR A 17 3.27 -23.46 6.33
C THR A 17 3.20 -22.27 7.28
N VAL A 18 3.37 -21.05 6.77
CA VAL A 18 2.70 -19.92 7.43
C VAL A 18 1.22 -20.07 7.12
N ARG A 19 0.45 -20.67 8.05
CA ARG A 19 -1.01 -20.66 7.96
C ARG A 19 -1.46 -19.20 8.06
N PRO A 20 -2.16 -18.65 7.06
CA PRO A 20 -2.72 -17.32 7.19
C PRO A 20 -3.64 -17.28 8.41
N THR A 21 -3.48 -16.26 9.26
CA THR A 21 -4.41 -15.95 10.35
C THR A 21 -5.84 -15.88 9.78
N PRO A 22 -6.88 -16.37 10.47
CA PRO A 22 -8.24 -16.39 9.93
C PRO A 22 -8.72 -15.02 9.44
N ALA A 23 -8.28 -13.93 10.07
CA ALA A 23 -8.54 -12.56 9.61
C ALA A 23 -7.95 -12.25 8.22
N ARG A 24 -6.74 -12.74 7.92
CA ARG A 24 -6.06 -12.56 6.62
C ARG A 24 -6.62 -13.49 5.53
N ALA A 25 -7.13 -14.66 5.94
CA ALA A 25 -7.83 -15.59 5.04
C ALA A 25 -9.21 -15.05 4.65
N GLN A 26 -9.98 -14.51 5.61
CA GLN A 26 -11.27 -13.87 5.36
C GLN A 26 -11.13 -12.59 4.52
N GLN A 27 -10.10 -11.77 4.77
CA GLN A 27 -9.79 -10.62 3.90
C GLN A 27 -9.38 -11.05 2.48
N ALA A 28 -8.66 -12.15 2.31
CA ALA A 28 -8.32 -12.65 0.98
C ALA A 28 -9.56 -13.20 0.24
N GLU A 29 -10.52 -13.76 0.97
CA GLU A 29 -11.77 -14.31 0.42
C GLU A 29 -12.78 -13.19 0.08
N GLU A 30 -12.92 -12.17 0.94
CA GLU A 30 -13.71 -10.96 0.65
C GLU A 30 -13.09 -10.13 -0.49
N ASN A 31 -11.76 -10.03 -0.57
CA ASN A 31 -11.07 -9.40 -1.70
C ASN A 31 -11.17 -10.24 -2.99
N GLY A 32 -11.35 -11.56 -2.88
CA GLY A 32 -11.59 -12.45 -4.01
C GLY A 32 -13.02 -12.35 -4.58
N ALA A 33 -14.00 -12.02 -3.73
CA ALA A 33 -15.39 -11.88 -4.12
C ALA A 33 -15.71 -10.54 -4.82
N LEU A 34 -14.88 -9.51 -4.65
CA LEU A 34 -15.00 -8.23 -5.39
C LEU A 34 -14.44 -8.28 -6.81
N ALA A 35 -13.77 -9.38 -7.22
CA ALA A 35 -13.05 -9.50 -8.49
C ALA A 35 -13.71 -10.47 -9.48
N ALA A 36 -15.04 -10.53 -9.53
CA ALA A 36 -15.76 -11.18 -10.62
C ALA A 36 -15.87 -10.28 -11.87
N ASP A 37 -14.95 -9.32 -12.04
CA ASP A 37 -14.85 -8.53 -13.25
C ASP A 37 -14.21 -9.37 -14.36
N ALA A 38 -14.84 -9.36 -15.53
CA ALA A 38 -14.33 -10.02 -16.71
C ALA A 38 -12.86 -9.61 -16.95
N VAL A 39 -11.97 -10.59 -17.09
CA VAL A 39 -10.57 -10.33 -17.46
C VAL A 39 -10.57 -9.65 -18.83
N ILE A 40 -10.22 -8.36 -18.87
CA ILE A 40 -10.13 -7.58 -20.10
C ILE A 40 -8.80 -7.91 -20.77
N ALA A 41 -8.84 -8.33 -22.04
CA ALA A 41 -7.63 -8.56 -22.82
C ALA A 41 -6.90 -7.23 -23.11
N ALA A 42 -5.57 -7.28 -23.25
CA ALA A 42 -4.77 -6.08 -23.42
C ALA A 42 -5.15 -5.24 -24.67
N ASP A 43 -5.59 -5.90 -25.74
CA ASP A 43 -6.07 -5.28 -26.97
C ASP A 43 -7.49 -4.67 -26.84
N GLN A 44 -8.21 -5.00 -25.77
CA GLN A 44 -9.51 -4.44 -25.42
C GLN A 44 -9.41 -3.35 -24.34
N LEU A 45 -8.20 -3.03 -23.86
CA LEU A 45 -8.00 -2.00 -22.86
C LEU A 45 -8.26 -0.61 -23.47
N THR A 46 -9.04 0.20 -22.76
CA THR A 46 -9.41 1.56 -23.19
C THR A 46 -9.22 2.54 -22.05
N ASP A 47 -9.18 3.83 -22.37
CA ASP A 47 -9.12 4.90 -21.37
C ASP A 47 -10.30 4.86 -20.39
N ALA A 48 -11.47 4.40 -20.84
CA ALA A 48 -12.63 4.22 -19.97
C ALA A 48 -12.37 3.17 -18.88
N HIS A 49 -11.71 2.05 -19.23
CA HIS A 49 -11.32 1.05 -18.24
C HIS A 49 -10.31 1.61 -17.23
N ILE A 50 -9.34 2.41 -17.70
CA ILE A 50 -8.36 3.08 -16.83
C ILE A 50 -9.07 4.04 -15.87
N ALA A 51 -10.01 4.86 -16.37
CA ALA A 51 -10.76 5.80 -15.57
C ALA A 51 -11.60 5.11 -14.48
N ILE A 52 -12.21 3.97 -14.80
CA ILE A 52 -12.96 3.15 -13.83
C ILE A 52 -12.03 2.67 -12.71
N VAL A 53 -10.89 2.09 -13.06
CA VAL A 53 -9.92 1.58 -12.07
C VAL A 53 -9.34 2.72 -11.23
N MET A 54 -9.00 3.86 -11.85
CA MET A 54 -8.53 5.04 -11.12
C MET A 54 -9.56 5.51 -10.09
N ARG A 55 -10.84 5.60 -10.47
CA ARG A 55 -11.90 5.98 -9.53
C ARG A 55 -12.02 5.00 -8.39
N ALA A 56 -12.02 3.69 -8.69
CA ALA A 56 -12.09 2.65 -7.66
C ALA A 56 -10.90 2.72 -6.67
N LEU A 57 -9.69 3.01 -7.16
CA LEU A 57 -8.51 3.17 -6.32
C LEU A 57 -8.55 4.46 -5.47
N ILE A 58 -9.04 5.58 -6.02
CA ILE A 58 -9.28 6.81 -5.26
C ILE A 58 -10.24 6.54 -4.10
N ASP A 59 -11.36 5.88 -4.39
CA ASP A 59 -12.38 5.55 -3.40
C ASP A 59 -11.83 4.58 -2.34
N ASP A 60 -11.02 3.60 -2.75
CA ASP A 60 -10.34 2.68 -1.83
C ASP A 60 -9.35 3.40 -0.92
N LEU A 61 -8.55 4.33 -1.44
CA LEU A 61 -7.65 5.15 -0.64
C LEU A 61 -8.42 5.95 0.42
N TYR A 62 -9.47 6.68 0.03
CA TYR A 62 -10.27 7.44 1.01
C TYR A 62 -11.02 6.56 2.02
N ARG A 63 -11.34 5.31 1.66
CA ARG A 63 -11.95 4.33 2.58
C ARG A 63 -10.97 3.84 3.63
N ARG A 64 -9.70 3.69 3.26
CA ARG A 64 -8.61 3.27 4.15
C ARG A 64 -8.04 4.39 5.02
N GLN A 65 -8.46 5.64 4.80
CA GLN A 65 -8.02 6.75 5.64
C GLN A 65 -8.47 6.52 7.08
N MET A 66 -7.53 6.64 8.01
CA MET A 66 -7.75 6.45 9.44
C MET A 66 -8.53 7.65 10.03
N PRO A 67 -9.15 7.49 11.22
CA PRO A 67 -9.87 8.58 11.89
C PRO A 67 -9.02 9.82 12.20
N ASP A 68 -7.69 9.66 12.29
CA ASP A 68 -6.72 10.76 12.48
C ASP A 68 -6.29 11.41 11.15
N HIS A 69 -6.98 11.08 10.06
CA HIS A 69 -6.74 11.55 8.69
C HIS A 69 -5.44 11.05 8.05
N SER A 70 -4.75 10.10 8.67
CA SER A 70 -3.52 9.50 8.15
C SER A 70 -3.78 8.23 7.35
N TRP A 71 -2.75 7.77 6.64
CA TRP A 71 -2.64 6.42 6.08
C TRP A 71 -1.51 5.62 6.75
N GLU A 72 -1.11 6.04 7.95
CA GLU A 72 -0.08 5.32 8.69
C GLU A 72 -0.64 4.01 9.26
N PRO A 73 0.21 2.98 9.43
CA PRO A 73 -0.18 1.81 10.18
C PRO A 73 -0.52 2.19 11.63
N ALA A 74 -1.55 1.54 12.20
CA ALA A 74 -1.97 1.78 13.58
C ALA A 74 -0.86 1.43 14.59
N GLU A 75 -0.06 0.42 14.27
CA GLU A 75 1.10 0.00 15.04
C GLU A 75 2.29 -0.15 14.11
N TRP A 76 3.42 0.44 14.50
CA TRP A 76 4.71 0.20 13.86
C TRP A 76 5.36 -0.99 14.54
N SER A 77 5.79 -1.96 13.75
CA SER A 77 6.53 -3.11 14.23
C SER A 77 8.03 -2.84 14.20
N ASP A 78 8.79 -3.48 15.10
CA ASP A 78 10.26 -3.43 15.06
C ASP A 78 10.83 -4.00 13.73
N ALA A 79 10.02 -4.74 12.97
CA ALA A 79 10.36 -5.27 11.65
C ALA A 79 10.27 -4.23 10.52
N ASP A 80 9.58 -3.10 10.74
CA ASP A 80 9.50 -2.00 9.76
C ASP A 80 10.83 -1.24 9.60
N GLY A 81 11.80 -1.56 10.47
CA GLY A 81 13.19 -1.14 10.38
C GLY A 81 13.40 0.36 10.65
N PRO A 82 14.65 0.80 10.75
CA PRO A 82 14.99 2.21 11.00
C PRO A 82 14.60 3.17 9.85
N ALA A 83 14.11 2.63 8.73
CA ALA A 83 13.64 3.39 7.57
C ALA A 83 12.15 3.76 7.63
N SER A 84 11.42 3.36 8.68
CA SER A 84 10.04 3.77 8.92
C SER A 84 9.98 5.29 9.15
N GLN A 85 9.58 6.05 8.13
CA GLN A 85 9.39 7.49 8.23
C GLN A 85 7.94 7.80 8.56
N ARG A 86 7.68 8.31 9.77
CA ARG A 86 6.33 8.77 10.14
C ARG A 86 5.84 9.82 9.14
N GLY A 87 4.62 9.65 8.65
CA GLY A 87 4.03 10.51 7.63
C GLY A 87 4.37 10.09 6.20
N GLY A 88 5.20 9.08 6.00
CA GLY A 88 5.59 8.60 4.67
C GLY A 88 4.42 8.00 3.89
N TYR A 89 3.61 7.16 4.51
CA TYR A 89 2.43 6.56 3.87
C TYR A 89 1.36 7.60 3.57
N THR A 90 1.13 8.51 4.51
CA THR A 90 0.20 9.63 4.33
C THR A 90 0.65 10.53 3.19
N ALA A 91 1.96 10.83 3.08
CA ALA A 91 2.49 11.63 1.99
C ALA A 91 2.35 10.94 0.63
N LEU A 92 2.59 9.63 0.56
CA LEU A 92 2.40 8.83 -0.66
C LEU A 92 0.94 8.80 -1.10
N ALA A 93 0.01 8.55 -0.18
CA ALA A 93 -1.42 8.54 -0.47
C ALA A 93 -1.91 9.92 -0.94
N ALA A 94 -1.50 10.99 -0.26
CA ALA A 94 -1.85 12.36 -0.65
C ALA A 94 -1.30 12.71 -2.05
N LEU A 95 -0.04 12.37 -2.33
CA LEU A 95 0.55 12.60 -3.64
C LEU A 95 -0.17 11.83 -4.75
N ALA A 96 -0.53 10.56 -4.50
CA ALA A 96 -1.28 9.74 -5.45
C ALA A 96 -2.65 10.36 -5.77
N LEU A 97 -3.38 10.84 -4.76
CA LEU A 97 -4.67 11.50 -4.94
C LEU A 97 -4.54 12.81 -5.73
N LEU A 98 -3.54 13.64 -5.42
CA LEU A 98 -3.27 14.89 -6.16
C LEU A 98 -2.93 14.61 -7.63
N GLN A 99 -2.09 13.59 -7.90
CA GLN A 99 -1.74 13.18 -9.27
C GLN A 99 -2.92 12.57 -10.02
N ALA A 100 -3.87 11.96 -9.31
CA ALA A 100 -5.14 11.49 -9.87
C ALA A 100 -6.15 12.63 -10.13
N GLY A 101 -5.78 13.88 -9.84
CA GLY A 101 -6.61 15.07 -10.09
C GLY A 101 -7.56 15.44 -8.96
N GLU A 102 -7.46 14.79 -7.78
CA GLU A 102 -8.24 15.20 -6.61
C GLU A 102 -7.76 16.57 -6.10
N SER A 103 -8.69 17.43 -5.72
CA SER A 103 -8.37 18.77 -5.24
C SER A 103 -7.83 18.72 -3.80
N TYR A 104 -6.71 19.40 -3.54
CA TYR A 104 -6.18 19.59 -2.19
C TYR A 104 -7.15 20.30 -1.23
N GLN A 105 -8.19 20.97 -1.77
CA GLN A 105 -9.23 21.65 -1.00
C GLN A 105 -10.31 20.69 -0.49
N GLN A 106 -10.34 19.45 -0.98
CA GLN A 106 -11.27 18.43 -0.52
C GLN A 106 -11.03 18.17 0.99
N PRO A 107 -12.08 18.18 1.85
CA PRO A 107 -11.87 18.21 3.30
C PRO A 107 -10.99 17.08 3.86
N LYS A 108 -11.14 15.85 3.35
CA LYS A 108 -10.36 14.68 3.80
C LYS A 108 -8.88 14.79 3.42
N LEU A 109 -8.61 15.17 2.17
CA LEU A 109 -7.24 15.35 1.69
C LEU A 109 -6.56 16.54 2.35
N ARG A 110 -7.29 17.65 2.54
CA ARG A 110 -6.79 18.82 3.27
C ARG A 110 -6.37 18.47 4.68
N ALA A 111 -7.21 17.75 5.42
CA ALA A 111 -6.91 17.34 6.80
C ALA A 111 -5.64 16.47 6.88
N ALA A 112 -5.44 15.57 5.92
CA ALA A 112 -4.21 14.77 5.83
C ALA A 112 -2.96 15.64 5.55
N ILE A 113 -3.06 16.59 4.61
CA ILE A 113 -1.96 17.52 4.29
C ILE A 113 -1.63 18.42 5.49
N GLU A 114 -2.64 18.86 6.23
CA GLU A 114 -2.45 19.64 7.45
C GLU A 114 -1.78 18.82 8.55
N ALA A 115 -2.22 17.58 8.79
CA ALA A 115 -1.57 16.66 9.74
C ALA A 115 -0.09 16.42 9.40
N LEU A 116 0.27 16.41 8.12
CA LEU A 116 1.64 16.25 7.65
C LEU A 116 2.58 17.41 8.02
N ARG A 117 2.05 18.58 8.38
CA ARG A 117 2.86 19.73 8.82
C ARG A 117 3.54 19.51 10.16
N GLU A 118 2.98 18.63 10.98
CA GLU A 118 3.49 18.32 12.33
C GLU A 118 4.68 17.34 12.30
N PHE A 119 4.98 16.75 11.15
CA PHE A 119 6.07 15.79 11.00
C PHE A 119 7.31 16.42 10.34
N GLU A 120 8.48 15.99 10.81
CA GLU A 120 9.74 16.28 10.13
C GLU A 120 9.91 15.35 8.92
N LEU A 121 9.32 15.78 7.80
CA LEU A 121 9.34 15.02 6.56
C LEU A 121 10.65 15.23 5.79
N THR A 122 11.48 14.19 5.73
CA THR A 122 12.76 14.20 5.00
C THR A 122 12.79 13.27 3.79
N GLY A 123 11.80 12.39 3.64
CA GLY A 123 11.69 11.48 2.50
C GLY A 123 11.35 12.19 1.18
N THR A 124 11.83 11.63 0.07
CA THR A 124 11.64 12.17 -1.29
C THR A 124 10.18 12.47 -1.62
N TYR A 125 9.27 11.55 -1.32
CA TYR A 125 7.84 11.72 -1.60
C TYR A 125 7.21 12.82 -0.76
N ALA A 126 7.69 12.95 0.47
CA ALA A 126 7.18 13.93 1.38
C ALA A 126 7.64 15.34 0.96
N VAL A 127 8.88 15.50 0.51
CA VAL A 127 9.37 16.73 -0.14
C VAL A 127 8.57 17.03 -1.41
N ALA A 128 8.35 16.05 -2.28
CA ALA A 128 7.57 16.21 -3.51
C ALA A 128 6.13 16.65 -3.24
N LEU A 129 5.50 16.17 -2.16
CA LEU A 129 4.19 16.65 -1.75
C LEU A 129 4.23 18.14 -1.42
N ARG A 130 5.22 18.61 -0.65
CA ARG A 130 5.34 20.03 -0.27
C ARG A 130 5.35 20.92 -1.51
N THR A 131 6.09 20.54 -2.55
CA THR A 131 6.17 21.34 -3.79
C THR A 131 4.88 21.40 -4.59
N HIS A 132 3.88 20.56 -4.29
CA HIS A 132 2.58 20.58 -4.96
C HIS A 132 1.54 21.44 -4.24
N VAL A 133 1.62 21.57 -2.91
CA VAL A 133 0.50 22.12 -2.10
C VAL A 133 0.92 23.15 -1.04
N TRP A 134 2.21 23.41 -0.85
CA TRP A 134 2.72 24.46 0.05
C TRP A 134 3.45 25.55 -0.74
#